data_AF-A0A0N5AYF3-F1
#
_entry.id   AF-A0A0N5AYF3-F1
#
_cell.length_a   1.000
_cell.length_b   1.000
_cell.length_c   1.000
_cell.angle_alpha   90.00
_cell.angle_beta   90.00
_cell.angle_gamma   90.00
#
_symmetry.space_group_name_H-M   'P 1'
#
loop_
_entity.id
_entity.type
_entity.pdbx_description
1 polymer ?
#
loop_
_entity_poly.entity_id
_entity_poly.type
_entity_poly.pdbx_seq_one_letter_code
_entity_poly.pdbx_strand_id
1 'polypeptide(L)'
;MDENVGDDVIVSRSYEDALQKLDKLGNKIETIWNIGGSSIYKLGLDSGRVNKLFVTFVEGDFGADTFFPEIDFSKYHKDVSDPPVFIENGIRFRFERFTKLTI
;
A
#
# COMPACT_ATOMS: atom_id res chain seq x y z
N MET A 1 24.51 -12.45 -3.08
CA MET A 1 25.36 -11.32 -2.68
C MET A 1 24.68 -10.69 -1.48
N ASP A 2 25.40 -10.49 -0.38
CA ASP A 2 24.88 -9.72 0.75
C ASP A 2 25.06 -8.25 0.40
N GLU A 3 23.94 -7.56 0.20
CA GLU A 3 23.92 -6.14 -0.14
C GLU A 3 24.27 -5.35 1.12
N ASN A 4 25.33 -4.56 1.05
CA ASN A 4 25.68 -3.64 2.13
C ASN A 4 24.79 -2.39 2.03
N VAL A 5 23.67 -2.41 2.76
CA VAL A 5 22.64 -1.36 2.75
C VAL A 5 22.63 -0.49 4.02
N GLY A 6 23.60 -0.68 4.91
CA GLY A 6 23.65 -0.03 6.23
C GLY A 6 22.79 -0.72 7.30
N ASP A 7 22.99 -0.33 8.56
CA ASP A 7 22.37 -0.98 9.72
C ASP A 7 20.89 -0.66 9.89
N ASP A 8 20.41 0.42 9.28
CA ASP A 8 19.02 0.90 9.39
C ASP A 8 18.10 0.32 8.31
N VAL A 9 18.61 -0.59 7.45
CA VAL A 9 17.86 -1.17 6.33
C VAL A 9 17.81 -2.69 6.46
N ILE A 10 16.59 -3.23 6.47
CA ILE A 10 16.34 -4.67 6.51
C ILE A 10 16.02 -5.16 5.10
N VAL A 11 16.90 -5.97 4.52
CA VAL A 11 16.65 -6.64 3.22
C VAL A 11 16.01 -8.00 3.45
N SER A 12 14.96 -8.30 2.69
CA SER A 12 14.30 -9.61 2.67
C SER A 12 14.12 -10.11 1.24
N ARG A 13 14.31 -11.41 1.02
CA ARG A 13 14.26 -12.03 -0.33
C ARG A 13 12.91 -12.67 -0.64
N SER A 14 11.96 -12.64 0.29
CA SER A 14 10.57 -12.97 0.06
C SER A 14 9.67 -12.12 0.96
N TYR A 15 8.37 -12.12 0.64
CA TYR A 15 7.38 -11.41 1.43
C TYR A 15 7.23 -12.03 2.82
N GLU A 16 7.29 -13.36 2.91
CA GLU A 16 7.21 -14.12 4.17
C GLU A 16 8.40 -13.82 5.07
N ASP A 17 9.62 -13.77 4.51
CA ASP A 17 10.83 -13.39 5.25
C ASP A 17 10.72 -11.94 5.78
N ALA A 18 10.18 -11.02 4.97
CA ALA A 18 9.92 -9.64 5.41
C ALA A 18 8.94 -9.60 6.59
N LEU A 19 7.81 -10.30 6.48
CA LEU A 19 6.83 -10.36 7.56
C LEU A 19 7.41 -10.97 8.83
N GLN A 20 8.21 -12.04 8.74
CA GLN A 20 8.85 -12.65 9.91
C GLN A 20 9.83 -11.70 10.60
N LYS A 21 10.59 -10.90 9.84
CA LYS A 21 11.49 -9.90 10.42
C LYS A 21 10.72 -8.74 11.06
N LEU A 22 9.63 -8.30 10.44
CA LEU A 22 8.75 -7.27 11.00
C LEU A 22 8.05 -7.73 12.28
N ASP A 23 7.52 -8.96 12.30
CA ASP A 23 6.87 -9.55 13.47
C ASP A 23 7.85 -9.63 14.67
N LYS A 24 9.16 -9.83 14.44
CA LYS A 24 10.21 -9.81 15.49
C LYS A 24 10.47 -8.42 16.08
N LEU A 25 10.18 -7.35 15.35
CA LEU A 25 10.33 -5.98 15.84
C LEU A 25 9.19 -5.60 16.80
N GLY A 26 8.06 -6.31 16.72
CA GLY A 26 6.95 -6.22 17.68
C GLY A 26 6.47 -4.79 17.89
N ASN A 27 6.39 -4.36 19.15
CA ASN A 27 5.89 -3.04 19.55
C ASN A 27 6.85 -1.87 19.27
N LYS A 28 8.03 -2.12 18.67
CA LYS A 28 8.93 -1.05 18.22
C LYS A 28 8.41 -0.36 16.96
N ILE A 29 7.50 -0.99 16.22
CA ILE A 29 6.85 -0.44 15.04
C ILE A 29 5.41 -0.11 15.38
N GLU A 30 5.02 1.13 15.11
CA GLU A 30 3.64 1.60 15.28
C GLU A 30 2.78 1.21 14.07
N THR A 31 3.20 1.61 12.86
CA THR A 31 2.50 1.29 11.60
C THR A 31 3.48 0.80 10.54
N ILE A 32 3.09 -0.26 9.82
CA ILE A 32 3.79 -0.75 8.62
C ILE A 32 3.07 -0.21 7.38
N TRP A 33 3.81 0.47 6.51
CA TRP A 33 3.30 0.99 5.24
C TRP A 33 3.88 0.18 4.08
N ASN A 34 3.00 -0.45 3.30
CA ASN A 34 3.39 -1.02 2.01
C ASN A 34 3.42 0.09 0.96
N ILE A 35 4.62 0.44 0.49
CA ILE A 35 4.85 1.51 -0.48
C ILE A 35 5.02 1.00 -1.93
N GLY A 36 4.70 -0.27 -2.19
CA GLY A 36 4.74 -0.87 -3.53
C GLY A 36 6.07 -1.55 -3.90
N GLY A 37 6.32 -1.88 -5.17
CA GLY A 37 5.48 -1.67 -6.35
C GLY A 37 4.34 -2.69 -6.55
N SER A 38 3.83 -2.84 -7.78
CA SER A 38 2.64 -3.66 -8.11
C SER A 38 2.64 -5.07 -7.51
N SER A 39 3.76 -5.80 -7.61
CA SER A 39 3.88 -7.14 -7.04
C SER A 39 3.80 -7.15 -5.51
N ILE A 40 4.37 -6.15 -4.85
CA ILE A 40 4.36 -6.02 -3.39
C ILE A 40 2.97 -5.59 -2.90
N TYR A 41 2.26 -4.73 -3.65
CA TYR A 41 0.84 -4.44 -3.38
C TYR A 41 0.00 -5.71 -3.46
N LYS A 42 0.21 -6.52 -4.50
CA LYS A 42 -0.52 -7.79 -4.67
C LYS A 42 -0.27 -8.74 -3.50
N LEU A 43 0.99 -8.97 -3.14
CA LEU A 43 1.36 -9.79 -1.98
C LEU A 43 0.73 -9.28 -0.67
N GLY A 44 0.70 -7.96 -0.48
CA GLY A 44 0.04 -7.33 0.65
C GLY A 44 -1.47 -7.61 0.70
N LEU A 45 -2.18 -7.38 -0.39
CA LEU A 45 -3.62 -7.63 -0.50
C LEU A 45 -3.95 -9.12 -0.29
N ASP A 46 -3.20 -10.00 -0.96
CA ASP A 46 -3.39 -11.46 -0.92
C ASP A 46 -3.12 -12.03 0.48
N SER A 47 -2.21 -11.42 1.26
CA SER A 47 -1.90 -11.86 2.63
C SER A 47 -3.04 -11.64 3.63
N GLY A 48 -4.02 -10.81 3.29
CA GLY A 48 -5.11 -10.44 4.19
C GLY A 48 -4.69 -9.51 5.35
N ARG A 49 -3.42 -9.11 5.46
CA ARG A 49 -2.90 -8.23 6.53
C ARG A 49 -3.12 -6.73 6.30
N VAL A 50 -3.66 -6.33 5.15
CA VAL A 50 -3.92 -4.91 4.84
C VAL A 50 -5.20 -4.45 5.52
N ASN A 51 -5.06 -3.60 6.55
CA ASN A 51 -6.19 -3.02 7.29
C ASN A 51 -6.73 -1.74 6.64
N LYS A 52 -5.88 -0.94 6.00
CA LYS A 52 -6.26 0.34 5.42
C LYS A 52 -5.63 0.52 4.05
N LEU A 53 -6.36 1.18 3.15
CA LEU A 53 -5.88 1.64 1.87
C LEU A 53 -5.89 3.17 1.87
N PHE A 54 -4.76 3.77 1.53
CA PHE A 54 -4.62 5.19 1.29
C PHE A 54 -4.31 5.35 -0.19
N VAL A 55 -5.31 5.79 -0.96
CA VAL A 55 -5.25 5.78 -2.42
C VAL A 55 -5.40 7.20 -2.94
N THR A 56 -4.43 7.65 -3.73
CA THR A 56 -4.57 8.86 -4.55
C THR A 56 -5.11 8.44 -5.90
N PHE A 57 -6.37 8.79 -6.18
CA PHE A 57 -6.94 8.58 -7.51
C PHE A 57 -6.55 9.77 -8.40
N VAL A 58 -5.59 9.55 -9.30
CA VAL A 58 -5.15 10.53 -10.29
C VAL A 58 -5.97 10.34 -11.57
N GLU A 59 -6.64 11.40 -12.02
CA GLU A 59 -7.50 11.35 -13.21
C GLU A 59 -6.68 11.63 -14.47
N GLY A 60 -6.58 10.64 -15.35
CA GLY A 60 -5.91 10.77 -16.64
C GLY A 60 -5.40 9.43 -17.16
N ASP A 61 -4.82 9.47 -18.36
CA ASP A 61 -4.02 8.38 -18.93
C ASP A 61 -2.61 8.93 -19.17
N PHE A 62 -1.62 8.20 -18.69
CA PHE A 62 -0.21 8.60 -18.71
C PHE A 62 0.68 7.54 -19.39
N GLY A 63 0.09 6.54 -20.06
CA GLY A 63 0.85 5.49 -20.75
C GLY A 63 1.64 4.58 -19.79
N ALA A 64 1.04 4.22 -18.66
CA ALA A 64 1.66 3.35 -17.66
C ALA A 64 1.89 1.92 -18.19
N ASP A 65 3.02 1.31 -17.82
CA ASP A 65 3.36 -0.09 -18.16
C ASP A 65 3.03 -1.09 -17.03
N THR A 66 2.76 -0.56 -15.84
CA THR A 66 2.57 -1.31 -14.60
C THR A 66 1.32 -0.80 -13.90
N PHE A 67 0.47 -1.74 -13.45
CA PHE A 67 -0.84 -1.43 -12.90
C PHE A 67 -0.94 -1.85 -11.44
N PHE A 68 -1.75 -1.13 -10.67
CA PHE A 68 -2.14 -1.55 -9.32
C PHE A 68 -2.97 -2.85 -9.44
N PRO A 69 -2.76 -3.85 -8.56
CA PRO A 69 -3.57 -5.07 -8.57
C PRO A 69 -5.07 -4.79 -8.38
N GLU A 70 -5.93 -5.67 -8.88
CA GLU A 70 -7.37 -5.52 -8.67
C GLU A 70 -7.72 -5.53 -7.18
N ILE A 71 -8.54 -4.56 -6.74
CA ILE A 71 -9.01 -4.45 -5.36
C ILE A 71 -10.49 -4.80 -5.32
N ASP A 72 -10.81 -5.80 -4.50
CA ASP A 72 -12.18 -6.06 -4.10
C ASP A 72 -12.63 -5.05 -3.03
N PHE A 73 -13.11 -3.90 -3.48
CA PHE A 73 -13.58 -2.82 -2.62
C PHE A 73 -14.79 -3.23 -1.75
N SER A 74 -15.48 -4.33 -2.05
CA SER A 74 -16.58 -4.82 -1.19
C SER A 74 -16.10 -5.23 0.21
N LYS A 75 -14.80 -5.52 0.36
CA LYS A 75 -14.15 -5.84 1.64
C LYS A 75 -13.78 -4.61 2.47
N TYR A 76 -14.04 -3.41 1.97
CA TYR A 76 -13.60 -2.16 2.60
C TYR A 76 -14.75 -1.17 2.70
N HIS A 77 -14.77 -0.42 3.80
CA HIS A 77 -15.58 0.77 3.96
C HIS A 77 -14.79 1.99 3.47
N LYS A 78 -15.39 2.83 2.62
CA LYS A 78 -14.82 4.12 2.22
C LYS A 78 -15.08 5.15 3.33
N ASP A 79 -14.02 5.70 3.92
CA ASP A 79 -14.11 6.56 5.11
C ASP A 79 -14.82 7.91 4.86
N VAL A 80 -14.82 8.39 3.60
CA VAL A 80 -15.41 9.68 3.21
C VAL A 80 -16.19 9.48 1.92
N SER A 81 -17.48 9.81 1.90
CA SER A 81 -18.34 9.62 0.71
C SER A 81 -17.94 10.52 -0.46
N ASP A 82 -17.65 11.79 -0.19
CA ASP A 82 -17.32 12.82 -1.18
C ASP A 82 -15.98 13.51 -0.86
N PRO A 83 -14.85 12.93 -1.28
CA PRO A 83 -13.53 13.52 -1.02
C PRO A 83 -13.31 14.77 -1.88
N PRO A 84 -12.62 15.80 -1.36
CA PRO A 84 -12.28 16.98 -2.15
C PRO A 84 -11.41 16.63 -3.36
N VAL A 85 -11.65 17.33 -4.47
CA VAL A 85 -10.84 17.24 -5.68
C VAL A 85 -9.78 18.34 -5.67
N PHE A 86 -8.55 17.95 -5.97
CA PHE A 86 -7.40 18.84 -6.10
C PHE A 86 -7.01 18.95 -7.57
N ILE A 87 -6.37 20.06 -7.93
CA ILE A 87 -5.81 20.28 -9.27
C ILE A 87 -4.40 20.80 -9.10
N GLU A 88 -3.42 20.06 -9.61
CA GLU A 88 -2.03 20.50 -9.69
C GLU A 88 -1.51 20.22 -11.10
N ASN A 89 -0.85 21.21 -11.72
CA ASN A 89 -0.35 21.11 -13.09
C ASN A 89 -1.41 20.69 -14.13
N GLY A 90 -2.67 21.07 -13.90
CA GLY A 90 -3.80 20.70 -14.75
C GLY A 90 -4.30 19.26 -14.56
N ILE A 91 -3.73 18.49 -13.63
CA ILE A 91 -4.11 17.12 -13.33
C ILE A 91 -5.04 17.13 -12.12
N ARG A 92 -6.21 16.51 -12.27
CA ARG A 92 -7.18 16.32 -11.19
C ARG A 92 -6.84 15.07 -10.39
N PHE A 93 -6.92 15.14 -9.08
CA PHE A 93 -6.78 13.97 -8.23
C PHE A 93 -7.54 14.13 -6.91
N ARG A 94 -7.74 13.01 -6.21
CA ARG A 94 -8.39 12.98 -4.90
C ARG A 94 -7.73 11.94 -4.00
N PHE A 95 -7.71 12.23 -2.70
CA PHE A 95 -7.25 11.30 -1.69
C PHE A 95 -8.44 10.55 -1.11
N GLU A 96 -8.39 9.23 -1.18
CA GLU A 96 -9.41 8.36 -0.61
C GLU A 96 -8.79 7.40 0.40
N ARG A 97 -9.56 7.13 1.46
CA ARG A 97 -9.18 6.20 2.51
C ARG A 97 -10.24 5.13 2.62
N PHE A 98 -9.77 3.89 2.73
CA PHE A 98 -10.63 2.75 2.91
C PHE A 98 -10.16 1.94 4.09
N THR A 99 -11.09 1.55 4.96
CA THR A 99 -10.82 0.69 6.12
C THR A 99 -11.43 -0.68 5.88
N LYS A 100 -10.64 -1.74 6.05
CA LYS A 100 -11.11 -3.12 5.87
C LYS A 100 -12.27 -3.40 6.82
N LEU A 101 -13.33 -4.03 6.32
CA LEU A 101 -14.46 -4.45 7.13
C LEU A 101 -14.00 -5.52 8.12
N THR A 102 -14.22 -5.28 9.41
CA THR A 102 -14.05 -6.30 10.45
C THR A 102 -15.30 -7.17 10.46
N ILE A 103 -15.14 -8.48 10.26
CA ILE A 103 -16.21 -9.47 10.47
C ILE A 103 -16.16 -9.91 11.93
#